data_AF-A0A950E4D2-F1
#
_entry.id   AF-A0A950E4D2-F1
#
_cell.length_a   1.000
_cell.length_b   1.000
_cell.length_c   1.000
_cell.angle_alpha   90.00
_cell.angle_beta   90.00
_cell.angle_gamma   90.00
#
_symmetry.space_group_name_H-M   'P 1'
#
loop_
_entity.id
_entity.type
_entity.pdbx_description
1 polymer ?
#
loop_
_entity_poly.entity_id
_entity_poly.type
_entity_poly.pdbx_seq_one_letter_code
_entity_poly.pdbx_strand_id
1 'polypeptide(L)' 'DYDKAEVGQKWSLPNLREELESGSETITARIEDTGDELSLTQDFSENERAILVAGGLLSYLRDGASANNGRD' A
#
# COMPACT_ATOMS: atom_id res chain seq x y z
N ASP A 1 -10.94 -16.91 -4.71
CA ASP A 1 -11.72 -16.15 -3.71
C ASP A 1 -12.14 -14.76 -4.16
N TYR A 2 -12.81 -14.66 -5.31
CA TYR A 2 -13.49 -13.43 -5.75
C TYR A 2 -14.97 -13.40 -5.32
N ASP A 3 -15.45 -14.44 -4.62
CA ASP A 3 -16.86 -14.68 -4.31
C ASP A 3 -17.41 -13.77 -3.19
N LYS A 4 -16.53 -13.15 -2.40
CA LYS A 4 -16.92 -12.31 -1.24
C LYS A 4 -16.78 -10.81 -1.49
N ALA A 5 -16.12 -10.42 -2.58
CA ALA A 5 -15.82 -9.04 -2.89
C ALA A 5 -16.94 -8.45 -3.77
N GLU A 6 -17.99 -7.93 -3.14
CA GLU A 6 -19.05 -7.21 -3.87
C GLU A 6 -18.61 -5.78 -4.22
N VAL A 7 -18.83 -5.39 -5.48
CA VAL A 7 -18.55 -4.04 -5.98
C VAL A 7 -19.46 -3.06 -5.25
N GLY A 8 -18.88 -2.23 -4.38
CA GLY A 8 -19.60 -1.27 -3.54
C GLY A 8 -19.31 -1.38 -2.05
N GLN A 9 -18.66 -2.46 -1.61
CA GLN A 9 -18.24 -2.61 -0.21
C GLN A 9 -17.11 -1.64 0.15
N LYS A 10 -17.18 -1.12 1.39
CA LYS A 10 -16.11 -0.30 1.96
C LYS A 10 -15.09 -1.19 2.63
N TRP A 11 -13.85 -1.08 2.16
CA TRP A 11 -12.73 -1.80 2.71
C TRP A 11 -11.78 -0.83 3.39
N SER A 12 -11.36 -1.19 4.60
CA SER A 12 -10.38 -0.47 5.39
C SER A 12 -9.10 -1.30 5.46
N LEU A 13 -7.97 -0.69 5.11
CA LEU A 13 -6.65 -1.31 5.25
C LEU A 13 -5.86 -0.55 6.32
N PRO A 14 -6.09 -0.83 7.62
CA PRO A 14 -5.53 -0.03 8.71
C PRO A 14 -4.00 -0.12 8.77
N ASN A 15 -3.43 -1.27 8.42
CA ASN A 15 -2.00 -1.55 8.53
C ASN A 15 -1.28 -1.48 7.18
N LEU A 16 -1.94 -0.95 6.12
CA LEU A 16 -1.37 -0.94 4.77
C LEU A 16 0.04 -0.34 4.73
N ARG A 17 0.22 0.78 5.43
CA ARG A 17 1.51 1.48 5.47
C ARG A 17 2.60 0.63 6.15
N GLU A 18 2.33 0.07 7.33
CA GLU A 18 3.28 -0.79 8.04
C GLU A 18 3.62 -2.05 7.24
N GLU A 19 2.64 -2.68 6.60
CA GLU A 19 2.85 -3.89 5.78
C GLU A 19 3.72 -3.58 4.54
N LEU A 20 3.50 -2.42 3.91
CA LEU A 20 4.32 -1.96 2.79
C LEU A 20 5.75 -1.61 3.24
N GLU A 21 5.92 -0.99 4.41
CA GLU A 21 7.25 -0.65 4.98
C GLU A 21 8.01 -1.90 5.45
N SER A 22 7.31 -2.89 6.02
CA SER A 22 7.87 -4.19 6.43
C SER A 22 8.29 -5.04 5.22
N GLY A 23 7.69 -4.77 4.07
CA GLY A 23 7.93 -5.52 2.86
C GLY A 23 7.11 -6.81 2.75
N SER A 24 5.96 -6.87 3.41
CA SER A 24 5.05 -8.02 3.34
C SER A 24 4.48 -8.19 1.93
N GLU A 25 4.57 -9.41 1.40
CA GLU A 25 3.96 -9.83 0.13
C GLU A 25 2.43 -10.00 0.23
N THR A 26 1.88 -9.86 1.44
CA THR A 26 0.45 -9.91 1.73
C THR A 26 0.05 -8.67 2.52
N ILE A 27 -1.14 -8.12 2.25
CA ILE A 27 -1.78 -7.08 3.05
C ILE A 27 -3.07 -7.59 3.65
N THR A 28 -3.36 -7.14 4.86
CA THR A 28 -4.65 -7.36 5.51
C THR A 28 -5.62 -6.24 5.12
N ALA A 29 -6.70 -6.61 4.44
CA ALA A 29 -7.84 -5.75 4.15
C ALA A 29 -9.02 -6.16 5.02
N ARG A 30 -9.69 -5.21 5.65
CA ARG A 30 -10.89 -5.45 6.45
C ARG A 30 -12.12 -4.91 5.74
N ILE A 31 -13.15 -5.73 5.59
CA ILE A 31 -14.45 -5.30 5.07
C ILE A 31 -15.20 -4.62 6.23
N GLU A 32 -15.53 -3.34 6.10
CA GLU A 32 -16.26 -2.62 7.16
C GLU A 32 -17.71 -3.11 7.29
N ASP A 33 -18.32 -3.53 6.18
CA ASP A 33 -19.71 -4.03 6.14
C ASP A 33 -19.91 -5.32 6.93
N THR A 34 -18.99 -6.28 6.85
CA THR A 34 -19.10 -7.58 7.52
C THR A 34 -18.17 -7.72 8.73
N GLY A 35 -17.13 -6.90 8.81
CA GLY A 35 -16.07 -7.00 9.80
C GLY A 35 -15.01 -8.06 9.49
N ASP A 36 -15.13 -8.79 8.37
CA ASP A 36 -14.18 -9.82 7.95
C ASP A 36 -12.82 -9.23 7.57
N GLU A 37 -11.76 -9.95 7.92
CA GLU A 37 -10.39 -9.66 7.50
C GLU A 37 -9.96 -10.62 6.39
N LEU A 38 -9.39 -10.07 5.32
CA LEU A 38 -8.89 -10.80 4.17
C LEU A 38 -7.41 -10.49 3.98
N SER A 39 -6.64 -11.54 3.71
CA SER A 39 -5.26 -11.41 3.26
C SER A 39 -5.25 -11.34 1.72
N LEU A 40 -4.77 -10.22 1.18
CA LEU A 40 -4.59 -10.02 -0.25
C LEU A 40 -3.09 -10.11 -0.57
N THR A 41 -2.73 -10.97 -1.52
CA THR A 41 -1.36 -11.03 -2.03
C THR A 41 -1.10 -9.83 -2.93
N GLN A 42 0.08 -9.22 -2.79
CA GLN A 42 0.47 -8.03 -3.52
C GLN A 42 1.88 -8.18 -4.11
N ASP A 43 1.97 -8.10 -5.43
CA ASP A 43 3.20 -8.20 -6.20
C ASP A 43 3.90 -6.83 -6.39
N PHE A 44 3.83 -5.95 -5.38
CA PHE A 44 4.49 -4.64 -5.44
C PHE A 44 6.00 -4.77 -5.26
N SER A 45 6.77 -4.17 -6.17
CA SER A 45 8.22 -4.04 -6.05
C SER A 45 8.59 -3.08 -4.90
N GLU A 46 9.81 -3.16 -4.37
CA GLU A 46 10.29 -2.25 -3.31
C GLU A 46 10.10 -0.76 -3.65
N ASN A 47 10.34 -0.39 -4.92
CA ASN A 47 10.12 0.99 -5.39
C ASN A 47 8.64 1.40 -5.36
N GLU A 48 7.72 0.51 -5.75
CA GLU A 48 6.27 0.80 -5.72
C GLU A 48 5.77 0.95 -4.29
N ARG A 49 6.28 0.13 -3.36
CA ARG A 49 6.00 0.28 -1.93
C ARG A 49 6.48 1.63 -1.41
N ALA A 50 7.71 2.03 -1.74
CA ALA A 50 8.24 3.34 -1.35
C ALA A 50 7.40 4.51 -1.93
N ILE A 51 6.94 4.37 -3.18
CA ILE A 51 6.04 5.35 -3.82
C ILE A 51 4.70 5.46 -3.06
N LEU A 52 4.11 4.32 -2.70
CA LEU A 52 2.84 4.27 -1.98
C LEU A 52 2.98 4.81 -0.55
N VAL A 53 4.04 4.43 0.17
CA VAL A 53 4.35 4.93 1.52
C VAL A 53 4.59 6.43 1.54
N ALA A 54 5.21 6.98 0.49
CA ALA A 54 5.39 8.42 0.35
C ALA A 54 4.07 9.19 0.12
N GLY A 55 2.94 8.50 -0.10
CA GLY A 55 1.66 9.12 -0.44
C GLY A 55 1.52 9.44 -1.93
N GLY A 56 2.30 8.76 -2.78
CA GLY A 56 2.21 8.85 -4.23
C GLY A 56 3.53 9.20 -4.92
N LEU A 57 3.56 8.99 -6.24
CA LEU A 57 4.77 9.13 -7.06
C LEU A 57 5.38 10.54 -6.97
N LEU A 58 4.55 11.58 -6.95
CA LEU A 58 5.02 12.96 -6.84
C LEU A 58 5.71 13.25 -5.51
N SER A 59 5.22 12.65 -4.42
CA SER A 59 5.82 12.80 -3.09
C SER A 59 7.16 12.06 -3.04
N TYR A 60 7.20 10.83 -3.57
CA TYR A 60 8.43 10.04 -3.69
C TYR A 60 9.49 10.74 -4.55
N LEU A 61 9.10 11.31 -5.69
CA LEU A 61 10.02 12.07 -6.56
C LEU A 61 10.51 13.35 -5.89
N ARG A 62 9.71 14.01 -5.04
CA ARG A 62 10.13 15.20 -4.30
C ARG A 62 11.17 14.87 -3.22
N ASP A 63 10.96 13.76 -2.51
CA ASP A 63 11.89 13.27 -1.49
C ASP A 63 13.20 12.78 -2.14
N GLY A 64 13.09 12.01 -3.23
CA GLY A 64 14.22 11.55 -4.02
C GLY A 64 14.98 12.65 -4.77
N ALA A 65 14.29 13.69 -5.25
CA ALA A 65 14.94 14.88 -5.82
C ALA A 65 15.72 15.66 -4.76
N SER A 66 15.25 15.67 -3.51
CA SER A 66 15.99 16.28 -2.40
C SER A 66 17.23 15.45 -2.03
N ALA A 67 17.19 14.13 -2.19
CA ALA A 67 18.33 13.24 -1.97
C ALA A 67 19.34 13.23 -3.14
N ASN A 68 18.91 13.48 -4.38
CA ASN A 68 19.76 13.41 -5.57
C ASN A 68 20.31 14.78 -6.04
N ASN A 69 19.85 15.90 -5.46
CA ASN A 69 20.27 17.25 -5.83
C ASN A 69 21.36 17.85 -4.91
N GLY A 70 22.12 16.99 -4.22
CA GLY A 70 23.25 17.37 -3.34
C GLY A 70 24.63 17.05 -3.92
N ARG A 71 24.76 16.98 -5.25
CA ARG A 71 26.04 16.73 -5.92
C ARG A 71 26.25 17.76 -7.04
N ASP A 72 26.55 18.98 -6.62
CA ASP A 72 27.31 19.97 -7.40
C ASP A 72 28.38 20.58 -6.48
#